data_AF-A0A9N9U858-F1
#
_entry.id   AF-A0A9N9U858-F1
#
_cell.length_a   1.000
_cell.length_b   1.000
_cell.length_c   1.000
_cell.angle_alpha   90.00
_cell.angle_beta   90.00
_cell.angle_gamma   90.00
#
_symmetry.space_group_name_H-M   'P 1'
#
loop_
_entity.id
_entity.type
_entity.pdbx_description
1 polymer ?
#
loop_
_entity_poly.entity_id
_entity_poly.type
_entity_poly.pdbx_seq_one_letter_code
_entity_poly.pdbx_strand_id
1 'polypeptide(L)'
;MTTSADRIAARLVHHIDNAPERRMIMQTARLEDFPRRLDGNASLRDSIALLCSVWASYRSKTPSTEFISMPLYGKAIRSLSRTLETDHAISVETLASIAILQRTEDLFDPGDRRFIHEKGIASLLARLGPPKPDDKFYSSLLCECYSILVPYWVKTGWNTMLDDPAWKAAIVACMTDYIGIQELQPMLASSLTQYNHVSQRLPEIMRGMKAINTPSDKAPGFDVSSLVSKMATELRDMEAAAGETSSSAMAKAMELGAVTEVDDPTFIHGTCYHFSSTNLVQSLISFVSLHLCLLQLRYKWSSAYRLSDSQALYASFQTRCHQLWKFIPFVRRVKLFLANIHQDAFALTLEIANQREKRYLLDLFKELDSYAPGRFEALITAS
;
A
#
# COMPACT_ATOMS: atom_id res chain seq x y z
N MET A 1 -17.35 -25.63 -27.92
CA MET A 1 -16.79 -26.10 -26.63
C MET A 1 -16.19 -24.89 -25.94
N THR A 2 -16.52 -24.63 -24.67
CA THR A 2 -15.90 -23.54 -23.89
C THR A 2 -14.69 -24.07 -23.14
N THR A 3 -13.55 -23.39 -23.23
CA THR A 3 -12.32 -23.80 -22.55
C THR A 3 -12.37 -23.50 -21.05
N SER A 4 -11.39 -23.98 -20.28
CA SER A 4 -11.25 -23.55 -18.89
C SER A 4 -10.92 -22.06 -18.77
N ALA A 5 -10.16 -21.51 -19.72
CA ALA A 5 -9.81 -20.09 -19.74
C ALA A 5 -11.06 -19.23 -19.97
N ASP A 6 -11.93 -19.60 -20.93
CA ASP A 6 -13.17 -18.88 -21.23
C ASP A 6 -14.09 -18.79 -20.01
N ARG A 7 -14.23 -19.89 -19.26
CA ARG A 7 -15.07 -19.93 -18.05
C ARG A 7 -14.52 -19.04 -16.94
N ILE A 8 -13.21 -18.99 -16.76
CA ILE A 8 -12.57 -18.14 -15.74
C ILE A 8 -12.63 -16.67 -16.16
N ALA A 9 -12.37 -16.37 -17.43
CA ALA A 9 -12.51 -15.03 -18.00
C ALA A 9 -13.93 -14.50 -17.82
N ALA A 10 -14.96 -15.30 -18.16
CA ALA A 10 -16.36 -14.90 -17.98
C ALA A 10 -16.71 -14.62 -16.51
N ARG A 11 -16.19 -15.43 -15.57
CA ARG A 11 -16.34 -15.18 -14.13
C ARG A 11 -15.68 -13.87 -13.70
N LEU A 12 -14.45 -13.61 -14.16
CA LEU A 12 -13.75 -12.37 -13.84
C LEU A 12 -14.53 -11.15 -14.35
N VAL A 13 -14.95 -11.15 -15.61
CA VAL A 13 -15.78 -10.09 -16.20
C VAL A 13 -17.08 -9.91 -15.41
N HIS A 14 -17.76 -11.01 -15.06
CA HIS A 14 -18.96 -10.96 -14.24
C HIS A 14 -18.72 -10.27 -12.88
N HIS A 15 -17.60 -10.56 -12.21
CA HIS A 15 -17.24 -9.89 -10.95
C HIS A 15 -16.97 -8.39 -11.14
N ILE A 16 -16.27 -8.01 -12.21
CA ILE A 16 -15.98 -6.60 -12.54
C ILE A 16 -17.29 -5.84 -12.82
N ASP A 17 -18.16 -6.38 -13.65
CA ASP A 17 -19.39 -5.70 -14.08
C ASP A 17 -20.44 -5.59 -12.97
N ASN A 18 -20.52 -6.59 -12.08
CA ASN A 18 -21.56 -6.66 -11.05
C ASN A 18 -21.10 -6.16 -9.68
N ALA A 19 -19.88 -5.63 -9.58
CA ALA A 19 -19.47 -4.98 -8.35
C ALA A 19 -19.92 -3.51 -8.36
N PRO A 20 -20.64 -3.03 -7.33
CA PRO A 20 -20.99 -1.59 -7.22
C PRO A 20 -19.75 -0.68 -7.16
N GLU A 21 -18.59 -1.30 -6.95
CA GLU A 21 -17.29 -0.73 -6.70
C GLU A 21 -16.38 -0.90 -7.94
N ARG A 22 -16.94 -0.95 -9.17
CA ARG A 22 -16.36 -1.35 -10.48
C ARG A 22 -14.89 -0.98 -10.77
N ARG A 23 -14.28 -0.01 -10.07
CA ARG A 23 -12.90 0.48 -10.26
C ARG A 23 -12.03 0.46 -9.00
N MET A 24 -12.58 0.14 -7.84
CA MET A 24 -11.90 0.27 -6.54
C MET A 24 -11.27 -1.04 -6.05
N ILE A 25 -11.60 -2.15 -6.70
CA ILE A 25 -11.60 -3.44 -6.01
C ILE A 25 -10.22 -4.01 -5.91
N MET A 26 -9.38 -3.86 -6.91
CA MET A 26 -7.98 -4.23 -6.81
C MET A 26 -7.19 -3.35 -7.74
N GLN A 27 -6.13 -2.75 -7.24
CA GLN A 27 -5.11 -2.12 -8.06
C GLN A 27 -4.40 -3.12 -9.02
N THR A 28 -4.89 -4.35 -9.19
CA THR A 28 -4.30 -5.37 -10.06
C THR A 28 -4.57 -5.04 -11.52
N ALA A 29 -3.71 -4.17 -12.07
CA ALA A 29 -3.44 -3.99 -13.49
C ALA A 29 -4.64 -4.26 -14.41
N ARG A 30 -5.47 -3.24 -14.67
CA ARG A 30 -6.61 -3.29 -15.62
C ARG A 30 -7.17 -4.71 -15.72
N LEU A 31 -7.88 -5.21 -14.70
CA LEU A 31 -8.37 -6.60 -14.68
C LEU A 31 -9.07 -7.02 -16.00
N GLU A 32 -9.64 -6.04 -16.71
CA GLU A 32 -10.15 -6.07 -18.08
C GLU A 32 -9.18 -6.61 -19.15
N ASP A 33 -7.87 -6.53 -18.94
CA ASP A 33 -6.81 -7.03 -19.82
C ASP A 33 -6.47 -8.50 -19.58
N PHE A 34 -6.85 -9.09 -18.44
CA PHE A 34 -6.52 -10.48 -18.14
C PHE A 34 -7.24 -11.53 -18.99
N PRO A 35 -8.54 -11.41 -19.31
CA PRO A 35 -9.29 -12.41 -20.09
C PRO A 35 -8.54 -12.90 -21.34
N ARG A 36 -7.97 -11.97 -22.12
CA ARG A 36 -7.24 -12.28 -23.37
C ARG A 36 -5.88 -12.96 -23.15
N ARG A 37 -5.37 -13.01 -21.92
CA ARG A 37 -4.06 -13.58 -21.55
C ARG A 37 -4.15 -14.93 -20.82
N LEU A 38 -5.34 -15.34 -20.39
CA LEU A 38 -5.51 -16.55 -19.56
C LEU A 38 -5.18 -17.85 -20.28
N ASP A 39 -5.37 -17.91 -21.60
CA ASP A 39 -5.14 -19.15 -22.35
C ASP A 39 -3.64 -19.46 -22.46
N GLY A 40 -2.81 -18.43 -22.61
CA GLY A 40 -1.36 -18.55 -22.80
C GLY A 40 -0.54 -18.77 -21.52
N ASN A 41 -1.12 -18.61 -20.33
CA ASN A 41 -0.38 -18.78 -19.07
C ASN A 41 -1.22 -19.49 -17.99
N ALA A 42 -0.88 -20.75 -17.70
CA ALA A 42 -1.60 -21.58 -16.75
C ALA A 42 -1.53 -21.05 -15.31
N SER A 43 -0.41 -20.43 -14.91
CA SER A 43 -0.25 -19.83 -13.59
C SER A 43 -1.21 -18.66 -13.41
N LEU A 44 -1.23 -17.73 -14.37
CA LEU A 44 -2.14 -16.59 -14.36
C LEU A 44 -3.61 -17.04 -14.30
N ARG A 45 -3.98 -18.02 -15.14
CA ARG A 45 -5.33 -18.59 -15.15
C ARG A 45 -5.74 -19.15 -13.79
N ASP A 46 -4.87 -19.91 -13.14
CA ASP A 46 -5.19 -20.53 -11.84
C ASP A 46 -5.17 -19.50 -10.69
N SER A 47 -4.30 -18.49 -10.73
CA SER A 47 -4.33 -17.35 -9.78
C SER A 47 -5.64 -16.56 -9.89
N ILE A 48 -6.09 -16.26 -11.12
CA ILE A 48 -7.38 -15.57 -11.35
C ILE A 48 -8.55 -16.46 -10.91
N ALA A 49 -8.47 -17.77 -11.11
CA ALA A 49 -9.51 -18.70 -10.64
C ALA A 49 -9.66 -18.68 -9.11
N LEU A 50 -8.54 -18.62 -8.38
CA LEU A 50 -8.53 -18.45 -6.93
C LEU A 50 -9.17 -17.12 -6.54
N LEU A 51 -8.70 -16.02 -7.12
CA LEU A 51 -9.25 -14.68 -6.88
C LEU A 51 -10.76 -14.64 -7.05
N CYS A 52 -11.29 -15.11 -8.19
CA CYS A 52 -12.73 -15.13 -8.43
C CYS A 52 -13.47 -16.01 -7.42
N SER A 53 -12.84 -17.06 -6.89
CA SER A 53 -13.46 -17.91 -5.87
C SER A 53 -13.58 -17.18 -4.54
N VAL A 54 -12.49 -16.61 -4.03
CA VAL A 54 -12.50 -15.93 -2.73
C VAL A 54 -13.33 -14.64 -2.78
N TRP A 55 -13.32 -13.94 -3.92
CA TRP A 55 -14.15 -12.76 -4.12
C TRP A 55 -15.64 -13.12 -4.16
N ALA A 56 -16.02 -14.27 -4.75
CA ALA A 56 -17.40 -14.76 -4.65
C ALA A 56 -17.80 -15.05 -3.20
N SER A 57 -16.96 -15.76 -2.44
CA SER A 57 -17.18 -16.05 -1.01
C SER A 57 -17.31 -14.78 -0.16
N TYR A 58 -16.47 -13.77 -0.42
CA TYR A 58 -16.55 -12.47 0.21
C TYR A 58 -17.91 -11.79 -0.07
N ARG A 59 -18.36 -11.77 -1.33
CA ARG A 59 -19.65 -11.16 -1.70
C ARG A 59 -20.84 -11.89 -1.08
N SER A 60 -20.75 -13.21 -0.91
CA SER A 60 -21.77 -14.00 -0.22
C SER A 60 -21.66 -13.94 1.31
N LYS A 61 -20.72 -13.17 1.86
CA LYS A 61 -20.43 -13.10 3.31
C LYS A 61 -20.18 -14.47 3.93
N THR A 62 -19.58 -15.37 3.15
CA THR A 62 -19.14 -16.67 3.64
C THR A 62 -17.88 -16.47 4.46
N PRO A 63 -17.75 -17.09 5.65
CA PRO A 63 -16.54 -16.99 6.46
C PRO A 63 -15.29 -17.32 5.64
N SER A 64 -14.26 -16.49 5.79
CA SER A 64 -12.96 -16.71 5.15
C SER A 64 -12.30 -17.97 5.69
N THR A 65 -11.69 -18.77 4.82
CA THR A 65 -10.88 -19.92 5.20
C THR A 65 -9.42 -19.62 4.91
N GLU A 66 -8.50 -20.07 5.78
CA GLU A 66 -7.08 -19.95 5.52
C GLU A 66 -6.71 -20.55 4.16
N PHE A 67 -5.96 -19.82 3.35
CA PHE A 67 -5.71 -20.21 1.96
C PHE A 67 -4.99 -21.54 1.83
N ILE A 68 -4.14 -21.91 2.79
CA ILE A 68 -3.43 -23.19 2.78
C ILE A 68 -4.35 -24.40 2.77
N SER A 69 -5.55 -24.25 3.33
CA SER A 69 -6.57 -25.30 3.35
C SER A 69 -7.35 -25.37 2.04
N MET A 70 -7.23 -24.36 1.17
CA MET A 70 -7.99 -24.26 -0.07
C MET A 70 -7.32 -25.05 -1.22
N PRO A 71 -8.02 -26.02 -1.84
CA PRO A 71 -7.49 -26.76 -2.98
C PRO A 71 -7.10 -25.86 -4.18
N LEU A 72 -7.86 -24.77 -4.40
CA LEU A 72 -7.60 -23.80 -5.47
C LEU A 72 -6.28 -23.05 -5.25
N TYR A 73 -5.94 -22.72 -4.00
CA TYR A 73 -4.67 -22.09 -3.66
C TYR A 73 -3.49 -23.03 -3.94
N GLY A 74 -3.56 -24.26 -3.45
CA GLY A 74 -2.55 -25.28 -3.75
C GLY A 74 -2.40 -25.54 -5.26
N LYS A 75 -3.49 -25.45 -6.03
CA LYS A 75 -3.44 -25.53 -7.50
C LYS A 75 -2.68 -24.33 -8.10
N ALA A 76 -3.00 -23.12 -7.69
CA ALA A 76 -2.35 -21.91 -8.19
C ALA A 76 -0.83 -21.92 -7.90
N ILE A 77 -0.43 -22.30 -6.68
CA ILE A 77 1.00 -22.43 -6.30
C ILE A 77 1.71 -23.49 -7.15
N ARG A 78 1.11 -24.67 -7.37
CA ARG A 78 1.71 -25.70 -8.24
C ARG A 78 1.80 -25.27 -9.71
N SER A 79 0.83 -24.49 -10.20
CA SER A 79 0.87 -23.95 -11.56
C SER A 79 1.94 -22.87 -11.71
N LEU A 80 2.14 -22.03 -10.68
CA LEU A 80 3.25 -21.09 -10.62
C LEU A 80 4.59 -21.80 -10.60
N SER A 81 4.78 -22.77 -9.70
CA SER A 81 6.02 -23.56 -9.60
C SER A 81 6.41 -24.17 -10.95
N ARG A 82 5.47 -24.82 -11.63
CA ARG A 82 5.71 -25.39 -12.96
C ARG A 82 6.04 -24.34 -14.01
N THR A 83 5.38 -23.17 -13.97
CA THR A 83 5.66 -22.08 -14.92
C THR A 83 7.07 -21.51 -14.72
N LEU A 84 7.55 -21.46 -13.48
CA LEU A 84 8.91 -21.00 -13.16
C LEU A 84 10.01 -21.95 -13.67
N GLU A 85 9.66 -23.20 -14.03
CA GLU A 85 10.56 -24.18 -14.65
C GLU A 85 10.58 -24.11 -16.20
N THR A 86 9.78 -23.23 -16.79
CA THR A 86 9.64 -23.08 -18.26
C THR A 86 10.29 -21.80 -18.78
N ASP A 87 10.28 -21.63 -20.11
CA ASP A 87 10.63 -20.39 -20.79
C ASP A 87 9.70 -19.20 -20.43
N HIS A 88 8.48 -19.48 -19.97
CA HIS A 88 7.55 -18.46 -19.48
C HIS A 88 7.87 -17.90 -18.08
N ALA A 89 8.95 -18.38 -17.43
CA ALA A 89 9.32 -17.95 -16.08
C ALA A 89 9.56 -16.43 -15.97
N ILE A 90 10.11 -15.80 -17.01
CA ILE A 90 10.36 -14.35 -17.07
C ILE A 90 9.37 -13.71 -18.05
N SER A 91 8.10 -13.65 -17.67
CA SER A 91 7.05 -13.01 -18.47
C SER A 91 6.20 -12.06 -17.62
N VAL A 92 5.55 -11.11 -18.27
CA VAL A 92 4.62 -10.17 -17.61
C VAL A 92 3.40 -10.93 -17.06
N GLU A 93 2.97 -12.01 -17.72
CA GLU A 93 1.91 -12.89 -17.23
C GLU A 93 2.30 -13.63 -15.95
N THR A 94 3.54 -14.11 -15.85
CA THR A 94 4.04 -14.74 -14.62
C THR A 94 4.16 -13.72 -13.49
N LEU A 95 4.66 -12.51 -13.78
CA LEU A 95 4.64 -11.40 -12.81
C LEU A 95 3.21 -11.09 -12.33
N ALA A 96 2.25 -11.02 -13.27
CA ALA A 96 0.86 -10.79 -12.93
C ALA A 96 0.26 -11.90 -12.08
N SER A 97 0.60 -13.15 -12.36
CA SER A 97 0.15 -14.30 -11.56
C SER A 97 0.59 -14.18 -10.10
N ILE A 98 1.84 -13.75 -9.85
CA ILE A 98 2.39 -13.56 -8.51
C ILE A 98 1.75 -12.33 -7.83
N ALA A 99 1.60 -11.22 -8.55
CA ALA A 99 0.95 -10.02 -8.02
C ALA A 99 -0.51 -10.28 -7.63
N ILE A 100 -1.26 -11.04 -8.45
CA ILE A 100 -2.62 -11.46 -8.13
C ILE A 100 -2.62 -12.35 -6.89
N LEU A 101 -1.71 -13.31 -6.76
CA LEU A 101 -1.63 -14.16 -5.57
C LEU A 101 -1.39 -13.35 -4.31
N GLN A 102 -0.36 -12.49 -4.31
CA GLN A 102 -0.04 -11.60 -3.20
C GLN A 102 -1.26 -10.75 -2.80
N ARG A 103 -1.89 -10.10 -3.78
CA ARG A 103 -3.04 -9.24 -3.50
C ARG A 103 -4.25 -10.03 -2.98
N THR A 104 -4.46 -11.23 -3.52
CA THR A 104 -5.55 -12.11 -3.09
C THR A 104 -5.34 -12.56 -1.63
N GLU A 105 -4.11 -12.88 -1.26
CA GLU A 105 -3.74 -13.19 0.13
C GLU A 105 -3.93 -11.97 1.04
N ASP A 106 -3.34 -10.83 0.68
CA ASP A 106 -3.42 -9.60 1.49
C ASP A 106 -4.86 -9.18 1.81
N LEU A 107 -5.79 -9.45 0.89
CA LEU A 107 -7.18 -9.03 1.00
C LEU A 107 -8.11 -10.06 1.64
N PHE A 108 -7.88 -11.35 1.40
CA PHE A 108 -8.87 -12.38 1.72
C PHE A 108 -8.31 -13.56 2.53
N ASP A 109 -7.00 -13.70 2.70
CA ASP A 109 -6.43 -14.74 3.55
C ASP A 109 -6.44 -14.27 5.01
N PRO A 110 -7.16 -14.96 5.92
CA PRO A 110 -7.09 -14.66 7.35
C PRO A 110 -5.74 -15.09 7.97
N GLY A 111 -4.93 -15.87 7.26
CA GLY A 111 -3.62 -16.31 7.72
C GLY A 111 -2.58 -15.19 7.74
N ASP A 112 -1.72 -15.18 8.77
CA ASP A 112 -0.58 -14.27 8.83
C ASP A 112 0.61 -14.84 8.02
N ARG A 113 0.66 -14.53 6.73
CA ARG A 113 1.70 -15.00 5.80
C ARG A 113 2.33 -13.84 5.05
N ARG A 114 3.06 -13.01 5.79
CA ARG A 114 3.68 -11.83 5.19
C ARG A 114 4.98 -12.19 4.45
N PHE A 115 5.23 -11.52 3.31
CA PHE A 115 6.55 -11.42 2.66
C PHE A 115 7.04 -12.58 1.77
N ILE A 116 6.20 -13.53 1.37
CA ILE A 116 6.65 -14.64 0.51
C ILE A 116 6.74 -14.21 -0.96
N HIS A 117 5.70 -13.57 -1.50
CA HIS A 117 5.62 -13.28 -2.93
C HIS A 117 6.36 -12.01 -3.32
N GLU A 118 6.53 -11.06 -2.42
CA GLU A 118 7.18 -9.76 -2.65
C GLU A 118 8.62 -9.95 -3.12
N LYS A 119 9.35 -10.92 -2.55
CA LYS A 119 10.69 -11.31 -3.03
C LYS A 119 10.64 -11.87 -4.46
N GLY A 120 9.61 -12.64 -4.79
CA GLY A 120 9.38 -13.15 -6.14
C GLY A 120 9.10 -12.04 -7.14
N ILE A 121 8.20 -11.11 -6.80
CA ILE A 121 7.86 -9.93 -7.60
C ILE A 121 9.11 -9.07 -7.84
N ALA A 122 9.86 -8.76 -6.78
CA ALA A 122 11.13 -8.03 -6.84
C ALA A 122 12.12 -8.67 -7.83
N SER A 123 12.35 -9.98 -7.71
CA SER A 123 13.26 -10.74 -8.56
C SER A 123 12.81 -10.74 -10.03
N LEU A 124 11.51 -10.95 -10.30
CA LEU A 124 11.00 -10.93 -11.68
C LEU A 124 11.10 -9.54 -12.30
N LEU A 125 10.75 -8.47 -11.59
CA LEU A 125 10.86 -7.10 -12.10
C LEU A 125 12.30 -6.78 -12.46
N ALA A 126 13.27 -7.11 -11.59
CA ALA A 126 14.67 -6.89 -11.88
C ALA A 126 15.15 -7.59 -13.16
N ARG A 127 14.56 -8.74 -13.51
CA ARG A 127 14.87 -9.50 -14.73
C ARG A 127 14.12 -9.02 -15.97
N LEU A 128 12.88 -8.53 -15.81
CA LEU A 128 12.06 -8.00 -16.90
C LEU A 128 12.54 -6.62 -17.37
N GLY A 129 13.05 -5.79 -16.45
CA GLY A 129 13.39 -4.40 -16.73
C GLY A 129 12.15 -3.50 -16.78
N PRO A 130 12.34 -2.17 -16.93
CA PRO A 130 11.22 -1.23 -16.95
C PRO A 130 10.28 -1.47 -18.15
N PRO A 131 8.97 -1.20 -18.01
CA PRO A 131 8.02 -1.34 -19.10
C PRO A 131 8.37 -0.39 -20.26
N LYS A 132 8.09 -0.84 -21.48
CA LYS A 132 8.15 0.03 -22.65
C LYS A 132 7.02 1.07 -22.59
N PRO A 133 7.20 2.28 -23.14
CA PRO A 133 6.19 3.35 -23.07
C PRO A 133 4.81 2.98 -23.63
N ASP A 134 4.75 2.05 -24.58
CA ASP A 134 3.53 1.58 -25.23
C ASP A 134 2.89 0.35 -24.55
N ASP A 135 3.60 -0.30 -23.63
CA ASP A 135 3.08 -1.47 -22.90
C ASP A 135 2.22 -1.03 -21.70
N LYS A 136 0.98 -0.67 -22.01
CA LYS A 136 -0.02 -0.22 -21.02
C LYS A 136 -0.33 -1.28 -19.97
N PHE A 137 -0.27 -2.56 -20.34
CA PHE A 137 -0.56 -3.66 -19.42
C PHE A 137 0.57 -3.80 -18.41
N TYR A 138 1.82 -3.85 -18.87
CA TYR A 138 2.96 -3.94 -17.97
C TYR A 138 3.09 -2.67 -17.11
N SER A 139 2.86 -1.49 -17.68
CA SER A 139 2.82 -0.22 -16.94
C SER A 139 1.80 -0.24 -15.79
N SER A 140 0.59 -0.74 -16.05
CA SER A 140 -0.46 -0.87 -15.03
C SER A 140 -0.08 -1.89 -13.94
N LEU A 141 0.58 -2.99 -14.33
CA LEU A 141 1.09 -4.00 -13.41
C LEU A 141 2.27 -3.50 -12.58
N LEU A 142 3.09 -2.60 -13.12
CA LEU A 142 4.16 -1.97 -12.37
C LEU A 142 3.60 -1.11 -11.22
N CYS A 143 2.55 -0.31 -11.46
CA CYS A 143 1.89 0.45 -10.40
C CYS A 143 1.43 -0.45 -9.24
N GLU A 144 0.87 -1.61 -9.60
CA GLU A 144 0.42 -2.59 -8.61
C GLU A 144 1.58 -3.11 -7.77
N CYS A 145 2.60 -3.64 -8.45
CA CYS A 145 3.76 -4.21 -7.81
C CYS A 145 4.51 -3.17 -6.97
N TYR A 146 4.52 -1.91 -7.39
CA TYR A 146 5.13 -0.82 -6.65
C TYR A 146 4.50 -0.66 -5.25
N SER A 147 3.16 -0.70 -5.15
CA SER A 147 2.47 -0.60 -3.86
C SER A 147 2.80 -1.77 -2.90
N ILE A 148 3.01 -2.96 -3.46
CA ILE A 148 3.42 -4.17 -2.74
C ILE A 148 4.88 -4.07 -2.30
N LEU A 149 5.75 -3.54 -3.15
CA LEU A 149 7.19 -3.56 -2.95
C LEU A 149 7.73 -2.46 -2.06
N VAL A 150 7.05 -1.31 -1.92
CA VAL A 150 7.53 -0.23 -1.03
C VAL A 150 7.76 -0.73 0.42
N PRO A 151 6.80 -1.41 1.08
CA PRO A 151 7.05 -2.00 2.40
C PRO A 151 8.20 -3.02 2.40
N TYR A 152 8.29 -3.84 1.35
CA TYR A 152 9.37 -4.82 1.20
C TYR A 152 10.75 -4.16 1.10
N TRP A 153 10.88 -3.07 0.33
CA TRP A 153 12.11 -2.29 0.19
C TRP A 153 12.52 -1.63 1.49
N VAL A 154 11.57 -1.01 2.19
CA VAL A 154 11.82 -0.40 3.51
C VAL A 154 12.31 -1.45 4.51
N LYS A 155 11.69 -2.64 4.52
CA LYS A 155 12.05 -3.71 5.45
C LYS A 155 13.41 -4.34 5.14
N THR A 156 13.70 -4.60 3.86
CA THR A 156 14.87 -5.38 3.45
C THR A 156 16.08 -4.53 3.08
N GLY A 157 15.87 -3.23 2.83
CA GLY A 157 16.89 -2.36 2.24
C GLY A 157 17.16 -2.63 0.76
N TRP A 158 16.38 -3.49 0.10
CA TRP A 158 16.52 -3.72 -1.35
C TRP A 158 15.96 -2.51 -2.10
N ASN A 159 16.81 -1.76 -2.81
CA ASN A 159 16.43 -0.49 -3.45
C ASN A 159 16.87 -0.39 -4.93
N THR A 160 17.34 -1.48 -5.53
CA THR A 160 17.93 -1.50 -6.89
C THR A 160 17.08 -0.78 -7.95
N MET A 161 15.75 -0.96 -7.91
CA MET A 161 14.85 -0.30 -8.86
C MET A 161 14.74 1.20 -8.62
N LEU A 162 14.78 1.64 -7.36
CA LEU A 162 14.71 3.05 -7.03
C LEU A 162 16.03 3.77 -7.28
N ASP A 163 17.15 3.07 -7.52
CA ASP A 163 18.43 3.71 -7.86
C ASP A 163 18.59 3.94 -9.36
N ASP A 164 17.92 3.15 -10.19
CA ASP A 164 17.97 3.22 -11.65
C ASP A 164 17.06 4.34 -12.22
N PRO A 165 17.62 5.32 -12.97
CA PRO A 165 16.83 6.40 -13.58
C PRO A 165 15.71 5.94 -14.51
N ALA A 166 15.88 4.85 -15.26
CA ALA A 166 14.87 4.34 -16.18
C ALA A 166 13.67 3.77 -15.41
N TRP A 167 13.93 3.08 -14.30
CA TRP A 167 12.88 2.61 -13.40
C TRP A 167 12.15 3.76 -12.72
N LYS A 168 12.87 4.78 -12.21
CA LYS A 168 12.25 5.98 -11.64
C LYS A 168 11.28 6.63 -12.63
N ALA A 169 11.74 6.86 -13.86
CA ALA A 169 10.94 7.47 -14.91
C ALA A 169 9.68 6.63 -15.22
N ALA A 170 9.84 5.30 -15.35
CA ALA A 170 8.73 4.40 -15.58
C ALA A 170 7.71 4.42 -14.43
N ILE A 171 8.16 4.30 -13.18
CA ILE A 171 7.27 4.35 -12.00
C ILE A 171 6.51 5.66 -11.94
N VAL A 172 7.21 6.80 -12.11
CA VAL A 172 6.59 8.12 -12.09
C VAL A 172 5.52 8.23 -13.18
N ALA A 173 5.86 7.91 -14.42
CA ALA A 173 4.93 7.97 -15.55
C ALA A 173 3.70 7.07 -15.32
N CYS A 174 3.93 5.81 -14.92
CA CYS A 174 2.84 4.86 -14.69
C CYS A 174 1.90 5.33 -13.57
N MET A 175 2.45 5.83 -12.46
CA MET A 175 1.66 6.30 -11.31
C MET A 175 0.90 7.61 -11.62
N THR A 176 1.51 8.54 -12.36
CA THR A 176 0.82 9.78 -12.78
C THR A 176 -0.30 9.51 -13.79
N ASP A 177 -0.09 8.56 -14.71
CA ASP A 177 -1.11 8.14 -15.67
C ASP A 177 -2.24 7.37 -14.98
N TYR A 178 -1.92 6.58 -13.96
CA TYR A 178 -2.90 5.85 -13.16
C TYR A 178 -3.88 6.79 -12.44
N ILE A 179 -3.42 7.96 -11.97
CA ILE A 179 -4.29 8.93 -11.30
C ILE A 179 -5.27 9.60 -12.27
N GLY A 180 -4.83 9.81 -13.53
CA GLY A 180 -5.70 10.25 -14.63
C GLY A 180 -6.15 11.71 -14.58
N ILE A 181 -5.49 12.56 -13.77
CA ILE A 181 -5.75 14.00 -13.69
C ILE A 181 -4.52 14.72 -14.22
N GLN A 182 -4.60 15.18 -15.47
CA GLN A 182 -3.44 15.68 -16.23
C GLN A 182 -2.79 16.89 -15.54
N GLU A 183 -3.59 17.78 -14.99
CA GLU A 183 -3.18 19.01 -14.31
C GLU A 183 -2.41 18.74 -13.00
N LEU A 184 -2.57 17.55 -12.41
CA LEU A 184 -1.82 17.14 -11.23
C LEU A 184 -0.49 16.45 -11.56
N GLN A 185 -0.28 15.99 -12.80
CA GLN A 185 0.88 15.14 -13.14
C GLN A 185 2.24 15.75 -12.76
N PRO A 186 2.56 17.03 -13.05
CA PRO A 186 3.87 17.58 -12.70
C PRO A 186 4.14 17.55 -11.20
N MET A 187 3.12 17.90 -10.41
CA MET A 187 3.21 17.88 -8.95
C MET A 187 3.32 16.45 -8.42
N LEU A 188 2.52 15.52 -8.96
CA LEU A 188 2.54 14.12 -8.54
C LEU A 188 3.87 13.45 -8.87
N ALA A 189 4.46 13.77 -10.03
CA ALA A 189 5.79 13.30 -10.41
C ALA A 189 6.87 13.76 -9.42
N SER A 190 6.85 15.04 -9.05
CA SER A 190 7.75 15.58 -8.00
C SER A 190 7.51 14.90 -6.66
N SER A 191 6.25 14.74 -6.27
CA SER A 191 5.83 14.10 -5.02
C SER A 191 6.28 12.65 -4.92
N LEU A 192 6.13 11.87 -6.00
CA LEU A 192 6.58 10.49 -6.08
C LEU A 192 8.10 10.37 -6.05
N THR A 193 8.80 11.31 -6.68
CA THR A 193 10.27 11.36 -6.62
C THR A 193 10.74 11.57 -5.18
N GLN A 194 10.11 12.50 -4.46
CA GLN A 194 10.44 12.75 -3.06
C GLN A 194 10.04 11.59 -2.15
N TYR A 195 8.86 11.00 -2.37
CA TYR A 195 8.39 9.81 -1.66
C TYR A 195 9.39 8.65 -1.80
N ASN A 196 9.88 8.40 -3.02
CA ASN A 196 10.89 7.39 -3.30
C ASN A 196 12.20 7.69 -2.58
N HIS A 197 12.66 8.93 -2.63
CA HIS A 197 13.88 9.35 -1.94
C HIS A 197 13.80 9.06 -0.43
N VAL A 198 12.69 9.43 0.21
CA VAL A 198 12.46 9.14 1.63
C VAL A 198 12.43 7.62 1.89
N SER A 199 11.71 6.87 1.05
CA SER A 199 11.58 5.41 1.20
C SER A 199 12.92 4.68 1.11
N GLN A 200 13.83 5.14 0.25
CA GLN A 200 15.19 4.59 0.11
C GLN A 200 16.05 4.79 1.37
N ARG A 201 15.81 5.86 2.13
CA ARG A 201 16.60 6.22 3.32
C ARG A 201 16.11 5.49 4.58
N LEU A 202 14.83 5.12 4.65
CA LEU A 202 14.23 4.48 5.83
C LEU A 202 14.97 3.21 6.33
N PRO A 203 15.44 2.27 5.48
CA PRO A 203 16.20 1.11 5.93
C PRO A 203 17.47 1.47 6.72
N GLU A 204 18.18 2.53 6.32
CA GLU A 204 19.39 3.00 7.02
C GLU A 204 19.03 3.59 8.38
N ILE A 205 17.97 4.40 8.44
CA ILE A 205 17.45 4.94 9.70
C ILE A 205 17.06 3.81 10.65
N MET A 206 16.29 2.82 10.19
CA MET A 206 15.87 1.69 11.02
C MET A 206 17.06 0.89 11.56
N ARG A 207 18.10 0.68 10.73
CA ARG A 207 19.36 0.04 11.18
C ARG A 207 20.10 0.89 12.22
N GLY A 208 20.18 2.20 12.02
CA GLY A 208 20.79 3.13 12.97
C GLY A 208 20.08 3.11 14.33
N MET A 209 18.74 3.09 14.34
CA MET A 209 17.94 3.03 15.56
C MET A 209 18.19 1.72 16.32
N LYS A 210 18.25 0.60 15.58
CA LYS A 210 18.54 -0.70 16.18
C LYS A 210 19.95 -0.75 16.78
N ALA A 211 20.95 -0.20 16.09
CA ALA A 211 22.33 -0.16 16.56
C ALA A 211 22.48 0.61 17.89
N ILE A 212 21.76 1.73 18.06
CA ILE A 212 21.80 2.49 19.32
C ILE A 212 21.20 1.70 20.49
N ASN A 213 20.14 0.95 20.22
CA ASN A 213 19.37 0.19 21.21
C ASN A 213 19.96 -1.19 21.55
N THR A 214 21.00 -1.66 20.84
CA THR A 214 21.59 -3.00 21.05
C THR A 214 22.91 -2.86 21.82
N PRO A 215 23.01 -3.26 23.11
CA PRO A 215 24.21 -3.05 23.93
C PRO A 215 25.44 -3.83 23.47
N SER A 216 25.25 -5.01 22.87
CA SER A 216 26.32 -5.93 22.44
C SER A 216 27.12 -5.46 21.23
N ASP A 217 26.57 -4.52 20.45
CA ASP A 217 27.15 -4.11 19.17
C ASP A 217 28.00 -2.83 19.28
N LYS A 218 28.13 -2.28 20.49
CA LYS A 218 28.90 -1.05 20.75
C LYS A 218 30.38 -1.39 20.90
N ALA A 219 31.12 -1.29 19.80
CA ALA A 219 32.58 -1.32 19.83
C ALA A 219 33.13 -0.23 20.78
N PRO A 220 34.30 -0.45 21.41
CA PRO A 220 34.99 0.59 22.17
C PRO A 220 35.13 1.87 21.31
N GLY A 221 34.63 3.01 21.81
CA GLY A 221 34.64 4.29 21.08
C GLY A 221 33.38 4.60 20.25
N PHE A 222 32.31 3.82 20.36
CA PHE A 222 31.03 4.14 19.71
C PHE A 222 30.38 5.41 20.31
N ASP A 223 30.41 6.51 19.54
CA ASP A 223 29.79 7.78 19.93
C ASP A 223 28.28 7.77 19.66
N VAL A 224 27.52 7.39 20.69
CA VAL A 224 26.04 7.41 20.67
C VAL A 224 25.52 8.82 20.42
N SER A 225 26.16 9.87 20.96
CA SER A 225 25.66 11.25 20.86
C SER A 225 25.72 11.76 19.42
N SER A 226 26.85 11.54 18.75
CA SER A 226 27.02 11.88 17.33
C SER A 226 26.01 11.14 16.45
N LEU A 227 25.82 9.83 16.67
CA LEU A 227 24.83 9.06 15.89
C LEU A 227 23.40 9.55 16.15
N VAL A 228 23.05 9.86 17.40
CA VAL A 228 21.73 10.41 17.75
C VAL A 228 21.47 11.75 17.05
N SER A 229 22.47 12.64 17.06
CA SER A 229 22.39 13.95 16.39
C SER A 229 22.26 13.82 14.86
N LYS A 230 23.06 12.93 14.26
CA LYS A 230 22.98 12.61 12.83
C LYS A 230 21.59 12.11 12.46
N MET A 231 21.07 11.13 13.20
CA MET A 231 19.74 10.57 12.93
C MET A 231 18.62 11.57 13.13
N ALA A 232 18.71 12.44 14.16
CA ALA A 232 17.74 13.51 14.37
C ALA A 232 17.70 14.50 13.18
N THR A 233 18.87 14.82 12.63
CA THR A 233 18.99 15.67 11.43
C THR A 233 18.38 14.98 10.21
N GLU A 234 18.76 13.74 9.93
CA GLU A 234 18.23 13.00 8.77
C GLU A 234 16.70 12.82 8.85
N LEU A 235 16.18 12.46 10.03
CA LEU A 235 14.74 12.33 10.23
C LEU A 235 13.99 13.64 10.03
N ARG A 236 14.55 14.76 10.49
CA ARG A 236 13.96 16.09 10.29
C ARG A 236 13.89 16.43 8.81
N ASP A 237 14.96 16.19 8.07
CA ASP A 237 15.01 16.53 6.64
C ASP A 237 14.05 15.65 5.83
N MET A 238 13.97 14.35 6.17
CA MET A 238 12.99 13.42 5.58
C MET A 238 11.54 13.82 5.90
N GLU A 239 11.26 14.17 7.15
CA GLU A 239 9.91 14.59 7.59
C GLU A 239 9.49 15.89 6.92
N ALA A 240 10.37 16.90 6.86
CA ALA A 240 10.08 18.17 6.21
C ALA A 240 9.72 17.95 4.73
N ALA A 241 10.49 17.13 4.02
CA ALA A 241 10.24 16.87 2.61
C ALA A 241 8.96 16.05 2.38
N ALA A 242 8.64 15.08 3.25
CA ALA A 242 7.36 14.37 3.22
C ALA A 242 6.17 15.30 3.54
N GLY A 243 6.36 16.24 4.47
CA GLY A 243 5.36 17.24 4.84
C GLY A 243 5.07 18.25 3.72
N GLU A 244 6.11 18.73 3.04
CA GLU A 244 6.00 19.58 1.85
C GLU A 244 5.28 18.84 0.72
N THR A 245 5.68 17.60 0.46
CA THR A 245 5.08 16.73 -0.56
C THR A 245 3.57 16.54 -0.32
N SER A 246 3.21 16.10 0.89
CA SER A 246 1.80 15.84 1.23
C SER A 246 0.96 17.12 1.21
N SER A 247 1.48 18.22 1.73
CA SER A 247 0.77 19.51 1.79
C SER A 247 0.60 20.12 0.40
N SER A 248 1.64 20.11 -0.43
CA SER A 248 1.58 20.64 -1.80
C SER A 248 0.64 19.81 -2.69
N ALA A 249 0.67 18.49 -2.55
CA ALA A 249 -0.22 17.61 -3.28
C ALA A 249 -1.69 17.81 -2.91
N MET A 250 -1.97 17.90 -1.60
CA MET A 250 -3.32 18.19 -1.11
C MET A 250 -3.79 19.57 -1.56
N ALA A 251 -2.97 20.61 -1.37
CA ALA A 251 -3.33 21.98 -1.72
C ALA A 251 -3.66 22.11 -3.21
N LYS A 252 -2.82 21.53 -4.09
CA LYS A 252 -3.07 21.57 -5.53
C LYS A 252 -4.33 20.79 -5.92
N ALA A 253 -4.57 19.65 -5.30
CA ALA A 253 -5.78 18.87 -5.55
C ALA A 253 -7.04 19.61 -5.08
N MET A 254 -6.97 20.39 -3.99
CA MET A 254 -8.05 21.26 -3.54
C MET A 254 -8.26 22.46 -4.47
N GLU A 255 -7.19 23.11 -4.92
CA GLU A 255 -7.23 24.22 -5.90
C GLU A 255 -7.97 23.81 -7.19
N LEU A 256 -7.72 22.59 -7.67
CA LEU A 256 -8.35 22.04 -8.87
C LEU A 256 -9.76 21.48 -8.63
N GLY A 257 -10.27 21.51 -7.39
CA GLY A 257 -11.56 20.91 -7.03
C GLY A 257 -11.57 19.37 -7.08
N ALA A 258 -10.42 18.73 -7.23
CA ALA A 258 -10.29 17.27 -7.19
C ALA A 258 -10.47 16.73 -5.75
N VAL A 259 -10.21 17.58 -4.76
CA VAL A 259 -10.54 17.38 -3.34
C VAL A 259 -11.36 18.56 -2.86
N THR A 260 -12.49 18.32 -2.21
CA THR A 260 -13.28 19.38 -1.56
C THR A 260 -13.56 18.99 -0.13
N GLU A 261 -13.36 19.91 0.81
CA GLU A 261 -13.82 19.73 2.17
C GLU A 261 -15.32 20.05 2.25
N VAL A 262 -16.10 19.15 2.84
CA VAL A 262 -17.56 19.27 2.95
C VAL A 262 -18.00 19.06 4.39
N ASP A 263 -19.07 19.73 4.79
CA ASP A 263 -19.69 19.53 6.09
C ASP A 263 -20.35 18.14 6.16
N ASP A 264 -20.03 17.40 7.21
CA ASP A 264 -20.60 16.10 7.53
C ASP A 264 -20.90 16.06 9.04
N PRO A 265 -22.16 16.34 9.45
CA PRO A 265 -22.53 16.35 10.86
C PRO A 265 -22.46 14.96 11.52
N THR A 266 -22.34 13.90 10.72
CA THR A 266 -22.19 12.53 11.23
C THR A 266 -20.73 12.16 11.49
N PHE A 267 -19.79 12.91 10.91
CA PHE A 267 -18.36 12.72 11.14
C PHE A 267 -17.89 13.35 12.46
N ILE A 268 -16.92 12.71 13.11
CA ILE A 268 -16.45 13.08 14.46
C ILE A 268 -15.96 14.53 14.59
N HIS A 269 -15.46 15.13 13.51
CA HIS A 269 -14.98 16.52 13.48
C HIS A 269 -15.86 17.45 12.62
N GLY A 270 -17.03 17.00 12.17
CA GLY A 270 -17.97 17.84 11.44
C GLY A 270 -17.64 18.12 9.97
N THR A 271 -16.41 17.83 9.50
CA THR A 271 -16.04 17.97 8.08
C THR A 271 -15.25 16.78 7.56
N CYS A 272 -15.45 16.43 6.30
CA CYS A 272 -14.72 15.35 5.63
C CYS A 272 -14.29 15.73 4.21
N TYR A 273 -13.47 14.89 3.58
CA TYR A 273 -13.05 15.11 2.19
C TYR A 273 -13.92 14.35 1.20
N HIS A 274 -14.37 15.06 0.17
CA HIS A 274 -14.90 14.49 -1.06
C HIS A 274 -13.82 14.50 -2.14
N PHE A 275 -13.78 13.44 -2.95
CA PHE A 275 -12.73 13.22 -3.95
C PHE A 275 -13.32 12.89 -5.30
N SER A 276 -12.75 13.44 -6.36
CA SER A 276 -13.14 13.16 -7.75
C SER A 276 -12.63 11.80 -8.25
N SER A 277 -11.59 11.24 -7.61
CA SER A 277 -10.91 10.02 -8.05
C SER A 277 -10.44 9.17 -6.86
N THR A 278 -10.73 7.86 -6.91
CA THR A 278 -10.21 6.87 -5.94
C THR A 278 -8.69 6.75 -6.00
N ASN A 279 -8.09 6.84 -7.19
CA ASN A 279 -6.65 6.70 -7.38
C ASN A 279 -5.90 7.89 -6.77
N LEU A 280 -6.51 9.08 -6.85
CA LEU A 280 -6.03 10.27 -6.17
C LEU A 280 -6.06 10.07 -4.64
N VAL A 281 -7.18 9.59 -4.09
CA VAL A 281 -7.31 9.30 -2.65
C VAL A 281 -6.19 8.42 -2.16
N GLN A 282 -5.93 7.31 -2.86
CA GLN A 282 -4.89 6.38 -2.46
C GLN A 282 -3.50 7.03 -2.41
N SER A 283 -3.19 7.85 -3.42
CA SER A 283 -1.90 8.54 -3.49
C SER A 283 -1.77 9.56 -2.36
N LEU A 284 -2.82 10.34 -2.10
CA LEU A 284 -2.84 11.33 -1.02
C LEU A 284 -2.77 10.67 0.36
N ILE A 285 -3.50 9.57 0.60
CA ILE A 285 -3.37 8.80 1.85
C ILE A 285 -1.93 8.32 1.98
N SER A 286 -1.32 7.73 0.94
CA SER A 286 0.07 7.26 0.98
C SER A 286 1.06 8.36 1.38
N PHE A 287 0.90 9.57 0.82
CA PHE A 287 1.75 10.72 1.17
C PHE A 287 1.55 11.18 2.61
N VAL A 288 0.30 11.30 3.06
CA VAL A 288 -0.04 11.67 4.45
C VAL A 288 0.43 10.60 5.44
N SER A 289 0.27 9.32 5.10
CA SER A 289 0.71 8.18 5.92
C SER A 289 2.23 8.19 6.10
N LEU A 290 3.01 8.40 5.03
CA LEU A 290 4.47 8.51 5.14
C LEU A 290 4.86 9.68 6.05
N HIS A 291 4.22 10.84 5.89
CA HIS A 291 4.46 12.00 6.74
C HIS A 291 4.15 11.69 8.22
N LEU A 292 3.00 11.06 8.50
CA LEU A 292 2.61 10.63 9.84
C LEU A 292 3.61 9.66 10.47
N CYS A 293 4.05 8.65 9.72
CA CYS A 293 5.07 7.71 10.20
C CYS A 293 6.36 8.43 10.61
N LEU A 294 6.83 9.39 9.80
CA LEU A 294 8.04 10.16 10.10
C LEU A 294 7.84 11.12 11.28
N LEU A 295 6.69 11.78 11.38
CA LEU A 295 6.35 12.63 12.54
C LEU A 295 6.31 11.83 13.83
N GLN A 296 5.68 10.66 13.83
CA GLN A 296 5.64 9.78 15.00
C GLN A 296 7.05 9.29 15.36
N LEU A 297 7.84 8.90 14.36
CA LEU A 297 9.22 8.45 14.54
C LEU A 297 10.08 9.56 15.16
N ARG A 298 9.99 10.79 14.63
CA ARG A 298 10.65 11.97 15.19
C ARG A 298 10.19 12.28 16.59
N TYR A 299 8.88 12.28 16.85
CA TYR A 299 8.34 12.53 18.18
C TYR A 299 8.89 11.53 19.21
N LYS A 300 8.84 10.23 18.89
CA LYS A 300 9.36 9.16 19.76
C LYS A 300 10.87 9.30 19.96
N TRP A 301 11.60 9.64 18.90
CA TRP A 301 13.04 9.92 18.97
C TRP A 301 13.37 11.09 19.89
N SER A 302 12.77 12.25 19.64
CA SER A 302 12.96 13.46 20.44
C SER A 302 12.55 13.26 21.89
N SER A 303 11.48 12.51 22.16
CA SER A 303 11.07 12.17 23.52
C SER A 303 12.10 11.28 24.23
N ALA A 304 12.55 10.20 23.57
CA ALA A 304 13.51 9.25 24.14
C ALA A 304 14.86 9.92 24.49
N TYR A 305 15.32 10.87 23.68
CA TYR A 305 16.58 11.58 23.89
C TYR A 305 16.42 12.98 24.49
N ARG A 306 15.22 13.33 24.97
CA ARG A 306 14.90 14.62 25.62
C ARG A 306 15.30 15.85 24.79
N LEU A 307 15.06 15.79 23.48
CA LEU A 307 15.24 16.92 22.58
C LEU A 307 14.10 17.94 22.79
N SER A 308 14.39 19.22 22.53
CA SER A 308 13.50 20.34 22.85
C SER A 308 12.26 20.44 21.96
N ASP A 309 12.19 19.74 20.83
CA ASP A 309 11.13 19.84 19.83
C ASP A 309 9.99 18.82 20.01
N SER A 310 10.06 17.92 21.00
CA SER A 310 9.11 16.83 21.19
C SER A 310 7.64 17.29 21.28
N GLN A 311 7.35 18.36 22.03
CA GLN A 311 5.99 18.88 22.20
C GLN A 311 5.42 19.46 20.89
N ALA A 312 6.24 20.18 20.12
CA ALA A 312 5.84 20.75 18.84
C ALA A 312 5.59 19.64 17.79
N LEU A 313 6.40 18.59 17.81
CA LEU A 313 6.22 17.40 16.98
C LEU A 313 4.92 16.67 17.33
N TYR A 314 4.60 16.53 18.61
CA TYR A 314 3.34 15.92 19.05
C TYR A 314 2.10 16.69 18.54
N ALA A 315 2.10 18.02 18.66
CA ALA A 315 1.01 18.86 18.15
C ALA A 315 0.87 18.76 16.62
N SER A 316 2.01 18.71 15.91
CA SER A 316 2.04 18.53 14.46
C SER A 316 1.48 17.15 14.05
N PHE A 317 1.89 16.09 14.76
CA PHE A 317 1.38 14.74 14.57
C PHE A 317 -0.14 14.69 14.79
N GLN A 318 -0.64 15.30 15.86
CA GLN A 318 -2.08 15.37 16.15
C GLN A 318 -2.86 16.04 15.01
N THR A 319 -2.37 17.18 14.52
CA THR A 319 -2.99 17.90 13.40
C THR A 319 -3.09 17.03 12.16
N ARG A 320 -2.03 16.28 11.85
CA ARG A 320 -2.00 15.39 10.68
C ARG A 320 -2.87 14.16 10.85
N CYS A 321 -3.02 13.61 12.06
CA CYS A 321 -3.97 12.53 12.32
C CYS A 321 -5.41 12.99 12.04
N HIS A 322 -5.79 14.19 12.50
CA HIS A 322 -7.11 14.76 12.22
C HIS A 322 -7.33 14.93 10.71
N GLN A 323 -6.29 15.37 9.97
CA GLN A 323 -6.35 15.45 8.52
C GLN A 323 -6.57 14.07 7.87
N LEU A 324 -5.84 13.04 8.32
CA LEU A 324 -6.02 11.67 7.82
C LEU A 324 -7.43 11.14 8.12
N TRP A 325 -8.00 11.46 9.28
CA TRP A 325 -9.35 11.00 9.64
C TRP A 325 -10.44 11.56 8.72
N LYS A 326 -10.25 12.72 8.10
CA LYS A 326 -11.19 13.27 7.09
C LYS A 326 -11.33 12.38 5.85
N PHE A 327 -10.41 11.44 5.63
CA PHE A 327 -10.52 10.43 4.57
C PHE A 327 -11.43 9.25 4.96
N ILE A 328 -11.72 9.04 6.25
CA ILE A 328 -12.45 7.86 6.73
C ILE A 328 -13.84 7.71 6.08
N PRO A 329 -14.66 8.76 5.93
CA PRO A 329 -15.96 8.60 5.26
C PRO A 329 -15.84 8.10 3.83
N PHE A 330 -14.83 8.59 3.09
CA PHE A 330 -14.52 8.05 1.76
C PHE A 330 -14.12 6.58 1.87
N VAL A 331 -13.17 6.24 2.77
CA VAL A 331 -12.66 4.89 3.01
C VAL A 331 -13.78 3.90 3.35
N ARG A 332 -14.74 4.28 4.19
CA ARG A 332 -15.93 3.46 4.51
C ARG A 332 -16.82 3.23 3.30
N ARG A 333 -17.06 4.27 2.49
CA ARG A 333 -17.82 4.13 1.24
C ARG A 333 -17.15 3.16 0.28
N VAL A 334 -15.81 3.11 0.30
CA VAL A 334 -15.02 2.16 -0.50
C VAL A 334 -14.85 0.77 0.14
N LYS A 335 -15.46 0.56 1.31
CA LYS A 335 -15.52 -0.65 2.14
C LYS A 335 -14.16 -1.23 2.49
N LEU A 336 -13.66 -2.19 1.71
CA LEU A 336 -12.63 -3.11 2.19
C LEU A 336 -11.20 -2.75 1.77
N PHE A 337 -11.03 -2.28 0.54
CA PHE A 337 -9.74 -2.41 -0.14
C PHE A 337 -8.75 -1.30 0.19
N LEU A 338 -9.18 -0.03 0.06
CA LEU A 338 -8.34 1.10 0.46
C LEU A 338 -8.08 1.13 1.97
N ALA A 339 -9.06 0.67 2.74
CA ALA A 339 -8.94 0.59 4.18
C ALA A 339 -7.89 -0.43 4.61
N ASN A 340 -7.82 -1.59 3.94
CA ASN A 340 -6.84 -2.62 4.25
C ASN A 340 -5.40 -2.18 3.90
N ILE A 341 -5.20 -1.52 2.76
CA ILE A 341 -3.86 -1.02 2.35
C ILE A 341 -3.32 0.03 3.33
N HIS A 342 -4.20 0.87 3.89
CA HIS A 342 -3.81 1.98 4.76
C HIS A 342 -4.14 1.76 6.23
N GLN A 343 -4.50 0.54 6.63
CA GLN A 343 -4.94 0.21 7.98
C GLN A 343 -3.88 0.59 9.02
N ASP A 344 -2.61 0.35 8.71
CA ASP A 344 -1.49 0.61 9.60
C ASP A 344 -1.41 2.10 9.91
N ALA A 345 -1.60 2.96 8.90
CA ALA A 345 -1.57 4.41 9.09
C ALA A 345 -2.70 4.88 10.02
N PHE A 346 -3.91 4.33 9.89
CA PHE A 346 -5.00 4.62 10.82
C PHE A 346 -4.73 4.06 12.21
N ALA A 347 -4.15 2.87 12.33
CA ALA A 347 -3.82 2.25 13.61
C ALA A 347 -2.81 3.10 14.40
N LEU A 348 -1.82 3.69 13.72
CA LEU A 348 -0.86 4.62 14.35
C LEU A 348 -1.56 5.83 15.01
N THR A 349 -2.70 6.26 14.49
CA THR A 349 -3.45 7.39 15.06
C THR A 349 -4.22 7.06 16.33
N LEU A 350 -4.37 5.78 16.70
CA LEU A 350 -5.03 5.40 17.97
C LEU A 350 -4.28 5.91 19.20
N GLU A 351 -2.95 6.08 19.09
CA GLU A 351 -2.09 6.54 20.20
C GLU A 351 -2.51 7.92 20.74
N ILE A 352 -2.97 8.80 19.86
CA ILE A 352 -3.28 10.21 20.17
C ILE A 352 -4.78 10.49 20.31
N ALA A 353 -5.62 9.53 19.91
CA ALA A 353 -7.06 9.73 19.85
C ALA A 353 -7.64 9.85 21.27
N ASN A 354 -8.57 10.78 21.47
CA ASN A 354 -9.37 10.80 22.70
C ASN A 354 -10.37 9.65 22.72
N GLN A 355 -11.10 9.49 23.83
CA GLN A 355 -11.99 8.33 24.04
C GLN A 355 -13.13 8.24 22.99
N ARG A 356 -13.61 9.39 22.47
CA ARG A 356 -14.63 9.43 21.41
C ARG A 356 -14.03 9.05 20.05
N GLU A 357 -12.87 9.60 19.71
CA GLU A 357 -12.14 9.31 18.47
C GLU A 357 -11.70 7.84 18.41
N LYS A 358 -11.17 7.30 19.52
CA LYS A 358 -10.79 5.88 19.63
C LYS A 358 -11.98 4.97 19.32
N ARG A 359 -13.15 5.23 19.93
CA ARG A 359 -14.36 4.44 19.63
C ARG A 359 -14.71 4.48 18.15
N TYR A 360 -14.70 5.66 17.54
CA TYR A 360 -14.97 5.81 16.12
C TYR A 360 -13.99 5.04 15.22
N LEU A 361 -12.69 5.07 15.55
CA LEU A 361 -11.64 4.33 14.84
C LEU A 361 -11.75 2.81 15.07
N LEU A 362 -12.05 2.37 16.29
CA LEU A 362 -12.27 0.96 16.60
C LEU A 362 -13.51 0.41 15.88
N ASP A 363 -14.58 1.21 15.75
CA ASP A 363 -15.76 0.83 14.98
C ASP A 363 -15.42 0.71 13.48
N LEU A 364 -14.55 1.58 12.95
CA LEU A 364 -13.98 1.39 11.61
C LEU A 364 -13.21 0.06 11.53
N PHE A 365 -12.29 -0.23 12.45
CA PHE A 365 -11.53 -1.49 12.40
C PHE A 365 -12.42 -2.72 12.53
N LYS A 366 -13.47 -2.71 13.35
CA LYS A 366 -14.45 -3.81 13.42
C LYS A 366 -15.22 -4.00 12.11
N GLU A 367 -15.60 -2.91 11.45
CA GLU A 367 -16.23 -2.97 10.12
C GLU A 367 -15.29 -3.65 9.12
N LEU A 368 -14.00 -3.31 9.15
CA LEU A 368 -12.98 -3.92 8.30
C LEU A 368 -12.69 -5.38 8.66
N ASP A 369 -12.65 -5.72 9.95
CA ASP A 369 -12.40 -7.08 10.46
C ASP A 369 -13.54 -8.05 10.16
N SER A 370 -14.77 -7.54 9.99
CA SER A 370 -15.97 -8.37 9.77
C SER A 370 -15.87 -9.34 8.58
N TYR A 371 -14.91 -9.12 7.68
CA TYR A 371 -14.68 -9.95 6.50
C TYR A 371 -13.42 -10.82 6.56
N ALA A 372 -12.44 -10.45 7.38
CA ALA A 372 -11.22 -11.23 7.61
C ALA A 372 -10.95 -11.26 9.13
N PRO A 373 -11.78 -12.01 9.90
CA PRO A 373 -11.76 -11.95 11.35
C PRO A 373 -10.39 -12.28 11.93
N GLY A 374 -9.99 -11.55 12.97
CA GLY A 374 -8.74 -11.80 13.70
C GLY A 374 -7.60 -10.88 13.29
N ARG A 375 -7.72 -10.16 12.16
CA ARG A 375 -6.68 -9.23 11.69
C ARG A 375 -6.52 -8.05 12.64
N PHE A 376 -7.63 -7.56 13.19
CA PHE A 376 -7.65 -6.43 14.11
C PHE A 376 -7.91 -6.82 15.57
N GLU A 377 -8.05 -8.11 15.87
CA GLU A 377 -8.41 -8.59 17.20
C GLU A 377 -7.42 -8.11 18.27
N ALA A 378 -6.12 -8.14 17.99
CA ALA A 378 -5.09 -7.64 18.92
C ALA A 378 -5.22 -6.12 19.19
N LEU A 379 -5.57 -5.33 18.18
CA LEU A 379 -5.78 -3.88 18.33
C LEU A 379 -7.08 -3.57 19.07
N ILE A 380 -8.14 -4.33 18.78
CA ILE A 380 -9.47 -4.19 19.38
C ILE A 380 -9.46 -4.61 20.86
N THR A 381 -8.70 -5.64 21.21
CA THR A 381 -8.63 -6.18 22.60
C THR A 381 -7.69 -5.40 23.50
N ALA A 382 -6.65 -4.76 22.94
CA ALA A 382 -5.68 -3.97 23.71
C ALA A 382 -6.13 -2.53 24.03
N SER A 383 -7.19 -2.04 23.38
CA SER A 383 -7.73 -0.67 23.52
C SER A 383 -8.92 -0.62 24.46
#